data_AF-A0A6G9HHZ8-F1
#
_entry.id   AF-A0A6G9HHZ8-F1
#
_cell.length_a   1.000
_cell.length_b   1.000
_cell.length_c   1.000
_cell.angle_alpha   90.00
_cell.angle_beta   90.00
_cell.angle_gamma   90.00
#
_symmetry.space_group_name_H-M   'P 1'
#
loop_
_entity.id
_entity.type
_entity.pdbx_description
1 polymer ?
#
loop_
_entity_poly.entity_id
_entity_poly.type
_entity_poly.pdbx_seq_one_letter_code
_entity_poly.pdbx_strand_id
1 'polypeptide(L)'
;MIGSENRYTTQVLKSVVLLNSVNSTNLYQVIRKYYSQNSSKKSFDISVDDLKEEMGLYTIEEGEKKYKYPKYSFFVRDVINKSINEIIEKTEINQLSFSVVGKKGRMAHMLRFEFSINEKSSSL
;
A
#
# COMPACT_ATOMS: atom_id res chain seq x y z
N MET A 1 0.29 31.98 -4.60
CA MET A 1 -0.85 31.03 -4.64
C MET A 1 -0.36 29.70 -4.10
N ILE A 2 -0.73 29.37 -2.86
CA ILE A 2 -0.43 28.07 -2.25
C ILE A 2 -1.43 27.09 -2.87
N GLY A 3 -0.91 26.15 -3.66
CA GLY A 3 -1.69 25.24 -4.48
C GLY A 3 -2.72 24.46 -3.66
N SER A 4 -3.92 24.36 -4.22
CA SER A 4 -4.96 23.43 -3.79
C SER A 4 -4.37 22.06 -3.49
N GLU A 5 -4.52 21.59 -2.25
CA GLU A 5 -4.18 20.23 -1.84
C GLU A 5 -4.81 19.22 -2.82
N ASN A 6 -4.00 18.34 -3.41
CA ASN A 6 -4.49 17.24 -4.23
C ASN A 6 -5.32 16.27 -3.37
N ARG A 7 -6.64 16.48 -3.29
CA ARG A 7 -7.59 15.66 -2.52
C ARG A 7 -8.02 14.36 -3.22
N TYR A 8 -7.41 14.03 -4.35
CA TYR A 8 -7.85 12.93 -5.20
C TYR A 8 -6.73 11.91 -5.39
N THR A 9 -7.09 10.63 -5.35
CA THR A 9 -6.19 9.53 -5.71
C THR A 9 -6.45 9.14 -7.16
N THR A 10 -5.42 9.18 -8.00
CA THR A 10 -5.51 8.70 -9.39
C THR A 10 -4.98 7.28 -9.47
N GLN A 11 -5.66 6.41 -10.21
CA GLN A 11 -5.26 5.02 -10.45
C GLN A 11 -5.34 4.70 -11.95
N VAL A 12 -4.46 3.83 -12.45
CA VAL A 12 -4.59 3.28 -13.81
C VAL A 12 -5.61 2.15 -13.78
N LEU A 13 -6.72 2.31 -14.51
CA LEU A 13 -7.83 1.34 -14.52
C LEU A 13 -7.37 -0.06 -14.97
N LYS A 14 -6.52 -0.12 -16.01
CA LYS A 14 -5.94 -1.38 -16.51
C LYS A 14 -5.22 -2.15 -15.40
N SER A 15 -4.45 -1.46 -14.57
CA SER A 15 -3.69 -2.05 -13.47
C SER A 15 -4.62 -2.64 -12.41
N VAL A 16 -5.69 -1.93 -12.03
CA VAL A 16 -6.68 -2.41 -11.05
C VAL A 16 -7.39 -3.68 -11.54
N VAL A 17 -7.74 -3.74 -12.84
CA VAL A 17 -8.43 -4.90 -13.44
C VAL A 17 -7.52 -6.14 -13.51
N LEU A 18 -6.20 -5.97 -13.58
CA LEU A 18 -5.24 -7.08 -13.64
C LEU A 18 -4.90 -7.69 -12.27
N LEU A 19 -5.13 -6.95 -11.18
CA LEU A 19 -4.89 -7.44 -9.82
C LEU A 19 -6.01 -8.40 -9.41
N ASN A 20 -5.63 -9.65 -9.11
CA ASN A 20 -6.59 -10.72 -8.78
C ASN A 20 -6.88 -10.80 -7.27
N SER A 21 -6.04 -10.21 -6.44
CA SER A 21 -6.15 -10.23 -4.98
C SER A 21 -6.67 -8.90 -4.46
N VAL A 22 -7.69 -8.96 -3.60
CA VAL A 22 -8.20 -7.79 -2.87
C VAL A 22 -7.09 -7.10 -2.08
N ASN A 23 -6.17 -7.87 -1.47
CA ASN A 23 -5.04 -7.31 -0.75
C ASN A 23 -4.06 -6.57 -1.68
N SER A 24 -3.88 -7.06 -2.91
CA SER A 24 -3.00 -6.42 -3.89
C SER A 24 -3.62 -5.13 -4.39
N THR A 25 -4.93 -5.17 -4.71
CA THR A 25 -5.70 -3.98 -5.07
C THR A 25 -5.64 -2.93 -3.96
N ASN A 26 -5.90 -3.31 -2.71
CA ASN A 26 -5.89 -2.36 -1.60
C ASN A 26 -4.48 -1.78 -1.36
N LEU A 27 -3.41 -2.59 -1.40
CA LEU A 27 -2.04 -2.07 -1.26
C LEU A 27 -1.67 -1.12 -2.41
N TYR A 28 -2.04 -1.48 -3.64
CA TYR A 28 -1.85 -0.62 -4.81
C TYR A 28 -2.55 0.74 -4.62
N GLN A 29 -3.79 0.74 -4.12
CA GLN A 29 -4.53 1.97 -3.81
C GLN A 29 -3.82 2.84 -2.78
N VAL A 30 -3.29 2.24 -1.70
CA VAL A 30 -2.50 2.96 -0.70
C VAL A 30 -1.27 3.62 -1.34
N ILE A 31 -0.50 2.89 -2.15
CA ILE A 31 0.68 3.44 -2.82
C ILE A 31 0.30 4.59 -3.77
N ARG A 32 -0.76 4.42 -4.56
CA ARG A 32 -1.26 5.45 -5.48
C ARG A 32 -1.76 6.69 -4.74
N LYS A 33 -2.38 6.53 -3.57
CA LYS A 33 -2.80 7.64 -2.70
C LYS A 33 -1.61 8.49 -2.28
N TYR A 34 -0.55 7.87 -1.74
CA TYR A 34 0.67 8.58 -1.37
C TYR A 34 1.38 9.20 -2.58
N TYR A 35 1.38 8.50 -3.72
CA TYR A 35 1.92 9.03 -4.96
C TYR A 35 1.18 10.28 -5.45
N SER A 36 -0.16 10.28 -5.42
CA SER A 36 -0.98 11.42 -5.81
C SER A 36 -0.80 12.62 -4.87
N GLN A 37 -0.54 12.38 -3.59
CA GLN A 37 -0.25 13.44 -2.61
C GLN A 37 1.11 14.10 -2.86
N ASN A 38 2.13 13.32 -3.25
CA ASN A 38 3.46 13.86 -3.57
C ASN A 38 4.21 12.98 -4.58
N SER A 39 4.04 13.27 -5.87
CA SER A 39 4.60 12.46 -6.95
C SER A 39 6.14 12.51 -7.04
N SER A 40 6.76 13.53 -6.45
CA SER A 40 8.22 13.62 -6.35
C SER A 40 8.80 12.70 -5.27
N LYS A 41 8.00 12.37 -4.24
CA LYS A 41 8.41 11.49 -3.16
C LYS A 41 8.07 10.04 -3.51
N LYS A 42 9.09 9.26 -3.82
CA LYS A 42 9.01 7.83 -4.18
C LYS A 42 8.97 6.90 -2.96
N SER A 43 8.57 7.43 -1.81
CA SER A 43 8.49 6.67 -0.55
C SER A 43 7.52 7.31 0.44
N PHE A 44 6.99 6.48 1.35
CA PHE A 44 6.20 6.95 2.49
C PHE A 44 6.40 6.04 3.69
N ASP A 45 6.23 6.62 4.88
CA ASP A 45 6.23 5.90 6.14
C ASP A 45 4.80 5.77 6.63
N ILE A 46 4.41 4.57 7.08
CA ILE A 46 3.07 4.28 7.61
C ILE A 46 3.19 3.31 8.79
N SER A 47 2.34 3.45 9.80
CA SER A 47 2.30 2.48 10.90
C SER A 47 1.70 1.17 10.43
N VAL A 48 2.04 0.06 11.10
CA VAL A 48 1.46 -1.26 10.81
C VAL A 48 -0.06 -1.24 10.99
N ASP A 49 -0.56 -0.51 11.98
CA ASP A 49 -1.99 -0.44 12.28
C ASP A 49 -2.72 0.43 11.25
N ASP A 50 -2.18 1.61 10.90
CA ASP A 50 -2.76 2.48 9.86
C ASP A 50 -2.77 1.78 8.50
N LEU A 51 -1.72 1.01 8.18
CA LEU A 51 -1.69 0.23 6.96
C LEU A 51 -2.78 -0.85 6.94
N LYS A 52 -3.03 -1.52 8.07
CA LYS A 52 -4.12 -2.49 8.18
C LYS A 52 -5.49 -1.83 8.04
N GLU A 53 -5.66 -0.64 8.59
CA GLU A 53 -6.88 0.15 8.45
C GLU A 53 -7.12 0.57 7.00
N GLU A 54 -6.13 1.20 6.36
CA GLU A 54 -6.19 1.64 4.96
C GLU A 54 -6.44 0.47 4.00
N MET A 55 -5.87 -0.72 4.31
CA MET A 55 -6.09 -1.93 3.53
C MET A 55 -7.38 -2.69 3.87
N GLY A 56 -8.18 -2.22 4.85
CA GLY A 56 -9.42 -2.89 5.26
C GLY A 56 -9.21 -4.28 5.87
N LEU A 57 -8.09 -4.51 6.56
CA LEU A 57 -7.68 -5.81 7.10
C LEU A 57 -8.30 -6.08 8.47
N TYR A 58 -9.61 -5.94 8.57
CA TYR A 58 -10.37 -6.23 9.77
C TYR A 58 -11.75 -6.82 9.44
N THR A 59 -12.42 -7.35 10.45
CA THR A 59 -13.84 -7.69 10.46
C THR A 59 -14.51 -6.95 11.62
N ILE A 60 -15.81 -6.74 11.52
CA ILE A 60 -16.63 -6.26 12.64
C ILE A 60 -17.39 -7.49 13.15
N GLU A 61 -17.07 -7.93 14.36
CA GLU A 61 -17.68 -9.07 15.04
C GLU A 61 -18.34 -8.54 16.31
N GLU A 62 -19.65 -8.72 16.47
CA GLU A 62 -20.41 -8.27 17.66
C GLU A 62 -20.27 -6.76 17.98
N GLY A 63 -20.04 -5.94 16.95
CA GLY A 63 -19.83 -4.50 17.11
C GLY A 63 -18.37 -4.11 17.41
N GLU A 64 -17.47 -5.08 17.57
CA GLU A 64 -16.05 -4.85 17.82
C GLU A 64 -15.20 -5.06 16.57
N LYS A 65 -14.20 -4.19 16.38
CA LYS A 65 -13.22 -4.31 15.29
C LYS A 65 -12.17 -5.36 15.64
N LYS A 66 -12.05 -6.38 14.79
CA LYS A 66 -11.05 -7.44 14.93
C LYS A 66 -10.11 -7.46 13.74
N TYR A 67 -8.84 -7.20 13.99
CA TYR A 67 -7.83 -7.19 12.92
C TYR A 67 -7.53 -8.59 12.40
N LYS A 68 -7.45 -8.71 11.08
CA LYS A 68 -6.88 -9.88 10.40
C LYS A 68 -5.37 -9.90 10.61
N TYR A 69 -4.77 -11.08 10.50
CA TYR A 69 -3.33 -11.30 10.60
C TYR A 69 -2.71 -10.72 11.89
N PRO A 70 -3.10 -11.21 13.09
CA PRO A 70 -2.65 -10.65 14.36
C PRO A 70 -1.12 -10.76 14.54
N LYS A 71 -0.48 -11.79 13.96
CA LYS A 71 0.98 -11.92 13.95
C LYS A 71 1.58 -11.15 12.77
N TYR A 72 2.55 -10.29 13.06
CA TYR A 72 3.28 -9.50 12.06
C TYR A 72 3.90 -10.37 10.95
N SER A 73 4.46 -11.53 11.31
CA SER A 73 5.06 -12.45 10.32
C SER A 73 4.06 -12.98 9.30
N PHE A 74 2.82 -13.26 9.71
CA PHE A 74 1.75 -13.69 8.80
C PHE A 74 1.26 -12.53 7.95
N PHE A 75 1.13 -11.33 8.53
CA PHE A 75 0.81 -10.12 7.77
C PHE A 75 1.84 -9.87 6.66
N VAL A 76 3.13 -9.93 6.97
CA VAL A 76 4.19 -9.75 5.98
C VAL A 76 4.16 -10.83 4.90
N ARG A 77 4.13 -12.10 5.30
CA ARG A 77 4.22 -13.23 4.35
C ARG A 77 2.98 -13.34 3.47
N ASP A 78 1.79 -13.26 4.06
CA ASP A 78 0.55 -13.63 3.38
C ASP A 78 -0.16 -12.44 2.73
N VAL A 79 0.18 -11.21 3.15
CA VAL A 79 -0.38 -9.97 2.59
C VAL A 79 0.72 -9.22 1.84
N ILE A 80 1.68 -8.64 2.56
CA ILE A 80 2.60 -7.65 1.97
C ILE A 80 3.44 -8.24 0.85
N ASN A 81 4.15 -9.34 1.08
CA ASN A 81 5.04 -9.92 0.08
C ASN A 81 4.29 -10.42 -1.16
N LYS A 82 3.12 -11.04 -0.98
CA LYS A 82 2.29 -11.51 -2.10
C LYS A 82 1.74 -10.34 -2.91
N SER A 83 1.24 -9.31 -2.22
CA SER A 83 0.74 -8.09 -2.88
C SER A 83 1.83 -7.37 -3.64
N ILE A 84 3.03 -7.22 -3.05
CA ILE A 84 4.17 -6.57 -3.73
C ILE A 84 4.53 -7.31 -5.01
N ASN A 85 4.66 -8.64 -4.96
CA ASN A 85 5.02 -9.43 -6.13
C ASN A 85 4.00 -9.26 -7.27
N GLU A 86 2.70 -9.35 -6.94
CA GLU A 86 1.65 -9.19 -7.96
C GLU A 86 1.59 -7.77 -8.54
N ILE A 87 1.77 -6.74 -7.69
CA ILE A 87 1.80 -5.34 -8.12
C ILE A 87 2.95 -5.09 -9.10
N ILE A 88 4.16 -5.58 -8.77
CA ILE A 88 5.34 -5.45 -9.64
C ILE A 88 5.13 -6.15 -10.97
N GLU A 89 4.52 -7.34 -10.95
CA GLU A 89 4.30 -8.14 -12.15
C GLU A 89 3.27 -7.53 -13.10
N LYS A 90 2.22 -6.89 -12.57
CA LYS A 90 1.00 -6.58 -13.34
C LYS A 90 0.67 -5.11 -13.53
N THR A 91 1.39 -4.21 -12.88
CA THR A 91 1.07 -2.77 -12.88
C THR A 91 2.23 -1.92 -13.38
N GLU A 92 2.02 -0.62 -13.50
CA GLU A 92 3.05 0.35 -13.84
C GLU A 92 4.08 0.58 -12.72
N ILE A 93 3.81 0.07 -11.50
CA ILE A 93 4.75 0.11 -10.38
C ILE A 93 5.75 -1.04 -10.58
N ASN A 94 6.93 -0.75 -11.13
CA ASN A 94 7.90 -1.79 -11.51
C ASN A 94 8.95 -2.08 -10.42
N GLN A 95 9.00 -1.26 -9.37
CA GLN A 95 9.79 -1.51 -8.17
C GLN A 95 8.93 -1.15 -6.97
N LEU A 96 8.89 -2.05 -5.99
CA LEU A 96 8.17 -1.85 -4.74
C LEU A 96 8.82 -2.70 -3.66
N SER A 97 9.17 -2.06 -2.55
CA SER A 97 9.75 -2.74 -1.38
C SER A 97 9.32 -2.05 -0.10
N PHE A 98 9.51 -2.73 1.02
CA PHE A 98 9.31 -2.12 2.33
C PHE A 98 10.45 -2.48 3.29
N SER A 99 10.66 -1.62 4.29
CA SER A 99 11.59 -1.84 5.41
C SER A 99 10.97 -1.39 6.73
N VAL A 100 11.47 -1.93 7.86
CA VAL A 100 11.04 -1.51 9.20
C VAL A 100 11.87 -0.30 9.62
N VAL A 101 11.22 0.85 9.79
CA VAL A 101 11.87 2.11 10.18
C VAL A 101 11.56 2.54 11.62
N GLY A 102 10.66 1.84 12.30
CA GLY A 102 10.35 2.10 13.71
C GLY A 102 9.82 0.86 14.42
N LYS A 103 10.20 0.72 15.70
CA LYS A 103 9.78 -0.37 16.58
C LYS A 103 9.16 0.19 17.86
N LYS A 104 8.16 -0.51 18.39
CA LYS A 104 7.61 -0.29 19.73
C LYS A 104 7.96 -1.52 20.57
N GLY A 105 8.96 -1.38 21.44
CA GLY A 105 9.61 -2.52 22.09
C GLY A 105 10.23 -3.46 21.06
N ARG A 106 9.89 -4.77 21.12
CA ARG A 106 10.39 -5.78 20.18
C ARG A 106 9.59 -5.86 18.87
N MET A 107 8.49 -5.13 18.76
CA MET A 107 7.55 -5.22 17.63
C MET A 107 7.81 -4.14 16.59
N ALA A 108 7.78 -4.51 15.31
CA ALA A 108 7.76 -3.54 14.22
C ALA A 108 6.49 -2.70 14.31
N HIS A 109 6.63 -1.38 14.24
CA HIS A 109 5.53 -0.44 14.37
C HIS A 109 5.40 0.48 13.16
N MET A 110 6.53 0.91 12.57
CA MET A 110 6.55 1.78 11.39
C MET A 110 7.26 1.10 10.22
N LEU A 111 6.64 1.15 9.05
CA LEU A 111 7.17 0.65 7.80
C LEU A 111 7.42 1.81 6.84
N ARG A 112 8.52 1.72 6.09
CA ARG A 112 8.77 2.58 4.92
C ARG A 112 8.53 1.78 3.67
N PHE A 113 7.63 2.25 2.81
CA PHE A 113 7.47 1.75 1.46
C PHE A 113 8.25 2.63 0.49
N GLU A 114 8.94 1.99 -0.45
CA GLU A 114 9.70 2.64 -1.51
C GLU A 114 9.24 2.06 -2.84
N PHE A 115 8.99 2.91 -3.83
CA PHE A 115 8.37 2.48 -5.08
C PHE A 115 8.79 3.33 -6.27
N SER A 116 8.81 2.72 -7.45
CA SER A 116 9.04 3.42 -8.72
C SER A 116 7.89 3.16 -9.68
N ILE A 117 7.52 4.18 -10.44
CA ILE A 117 6.40 4.15 -11.39
C ILE A 117 6.95 4.41 -12.78
N ASN A 118 6.72 3.48 -13.70
CA ASN A 118 7.09 3.66 -15.09
C ASN A 118 6.02 4.49 -15.81
N GLU A 119 6.23 5.80 -15.89
CA GLU A 119 5.26 6.72 -16.50
C GLU A 119 5.06 6.48 -18.02
N LYS A 120 5.94 5.71 -18.67
CA LYS A 120 5.87 5.39 -20.11
C LYS A 120 4.71 4.47 -20.50
N SER A 121 3.96 3.89 -19.56
CA SER A 121 2.77 3.09 -19.86
C SER A 121 1.48 3.91 -19.99
N SER A 122 1.55 5.24 -19.83
CA SER A 122 0.38 6.14 -19.85
C SER A 122 0.01 6.63 -21.26
N SER A 123 0.82 6.29 -22.27
CA SER A 123 0.61 6.62 -23.67
C SER A 123 0.20 5.38 -24.47
N LEU A 124 -1.08 5.05 -24.43
CA LEU A 124 -1.80 4.27 -25.45
C LEU A 124 -3.21 4.82 -25.57
#